data_AF-A0A067TIB5-F1
#
_entry.id   AF-A0A067TIB5-F1
#
_cell.length_a   1.000
_cell.length_b   1.000
_cell.length_c   1.000
_cell.angle_alpha   90.00
_cell.angle_beta   90.00
_cell.angle_gamma   90.00
#
_symmetry.space_group_name_H-M   'P 1'
#
loop_
_entity.id
_entity.type
_entity.pdbx_description
1 polymer ?
#
loop_
_entity_poly.entity_id
_entity_poly.type
_entity_poly.pdbx_seq_one_letter_code
_entity_poly.pdbx_strand_id
1 'polypeptide(L)'
;MVHLYVLNPAHKLRFIARHFFKGSKRILKQVNEPSSTSTIPEFPEVQPPRPPKFNILDFIKADLPLAPHGGLTRDNEYYRDDSEGGFCIFRVENTLFKVHKCYLLREPSAFGDMFSLPAIPGNREGLSDDAAVTLSDTAEQFQDLLWALYATPTQLYSTSEADWPSIERLLNIAETTNKYCIASYETWALDRIVALAQNPMGFLRHGPPEICARALNIAALCNHQMLLDIITQRLVPRILWSDVDRQAILKVAESRGLRKIQGVAYYRELIDMENASDAPRKSSRAIFPPSMDVEKRMLFLAAHHSLVNFWECIKATPPTFIEHGCPAHTHCLNTWTELWLHTASSPQTQRHGSADILGKLKSMMILLKKSTRESDSIGVTCSLAALESITTTREDIIAGLMEHFQGY
;
A
#
# COMPACT_ATOMS: atom_id res chain seq x y z
N MET A 1 -35.62 -10.62 -21.26
CA MET A 1 -34.70 -11.56 -21.92
C MET A 1 -33.66 -11.94 -20.86
N VAL A 2 -33.74 -13.17 -20.37
CA VAL A 2 -32.99 -13.66 -19.19
C VAL A 2 -31.59 -14.05 -19.63
N HIS A 3 -30.56 -13.31 -19.20
CA HIS A 3 -29.19 -13.78 -19.35
C HIS A 3 -28.83 -14.65 -18.14
N LEU A 4 -28.63 -15.93 -18.44
CA LEU A 4 -28.07 -16.95 -17.55
C LEU A 4 -26.72 -16.48 -16.99
N TYR A 5 -26.61 -16.40 -15.65
CA TYR A 5 -25.31 -16.29 -14.99
C TYR A 5 -24.59 -17.63 -15.13
N VAL A 6 -23.64 -17.65 -16.08
CA VAL A 6 -22.58 -18.64 -16.14
C VAL A 6 -21.80 -18.55 -14.83
N LEU A 7 -21.74 -19.67 -14.09
CA LEU A 7 -20.83 -19.89 -12.97
C LEU A 7 -19.48 -19.25 -13.28
N ASN A 8 -19.10 -18.21 -12.53
CA ASN A 8 -17.81 -17.55 -12.73
C ASN A 8 -16.75 -18.21 -11.84
N PRO A 9 -15.91 -19.13 -12.36
CA PRO A 9 -14.86 -19.80 -11.58
C PRO A 9 -13.78 -18.85 -11.04
N ALA A 10 -13.76 -17.59 -11.48
CA ALA A 10 -12.79 -16.59 -11.01
C ALA A 10 -12.92 -16.28 -9.51
N HIS A 11 -14.11 -16.41 -8.91
CA HIS A 11 -14.29 -16.19 -7.47
C HIS A 11 -13.54 -17.23 -6.62
N LYS A 12 -13.64 -18.52 -7.01
CA LYS A 12 -12.91 -19.61 -6.34
C LYS A 12 -11.40 -19.53 -6.56
N LEU A 13 -10.97 -19.11 -7.76
CA LEU A 13 -9.56 -18.92 -8.06
C LEU A 13 -8.96 -17.72 -7.30
N ARG A 14 -9.69 -16.61 -7.14
CA ARG A 14 -9.27 -15.49 -6.26
C ARG A 14 -9.18 -15.95 -4.81
N PHE A 15 -10.15 -16.72 -4.31
CA PHE A 15 -10.14 -17.26 -2.96
C PHE A 15 -8.93 -18.19 -2.71
N ILE A 16 -8.63 -19.10 -3.65
CA ILE A 16 -7.49 -20.03 -3.56
C ILE A 16 -6.15 -19.29 -3.68
N ALA A 17 -5.99 -18.39 -4.65
CA ALA A 17 -4.76 -17.61 -4.84
C ALA A 17 -4.42 -16.76 -3.59
N ARG A 18 -5.44 -16.22 -2.91
CA ARG A 18 -5.28 -15.41 -1.70
C ARG A 18 -4.79 -16.23 -0.48
N HIS A 19 -5.14 -17.52 -0.38
CA HIS A 19 -4.66 -18.40 0.69
C HIS A 19 -3.22 -18.90 0.46
N PHE A 20 -2.78 -19.08 -0.78
CA PHE A 20 -1.40 -19.48 -1.08
C PHE A 20 -0.36 -18.42 -0.67
N PHE A 21 -0.71 -17.13 -0.71
CA PHE A 21 0.21 -16.04 -0.32
C PHE A 21 0.37 -15.84 1.19
N LYS A 22 -0.60 -16.27 2.02
CA LYS A 22 -0.49 -16.18 3.49
C LYS A 22 0.14 -17.42 4.14
N GLY A 23 0.14 -18.58 3.48
CA GLY A 23 0.65 -19.85 4.04
C GLY A 23 2.10 -20.23 3.68
N SER A 24 2.67 -19.66 2.61
CA SER A 24 3.92 -20.17 2.01
C SER A 24 5.21 -19.86 2.81
N LYS A 25 5.21 -18.89 3.74
CA LYS A 25 6.42 -18.51 4.50
C LYS A 25 6.73 -19.38 5.74
N ARG A 26 5.85 -20.29 6.16
CA ARG A 26 6.09 -21.17 7.34
C ARG A 26 6.52 -22.59 7.00
N ILE A 27 6.31 -23.08 5.78
CA ILE A 27 6.53 -24.50 5.44
C ILE A 27 7.87 -24.73 4.70
N LEU A 28 8.51 -23.68 4.15
CA LEU A 28 9.78 -23.81 3.41
C LEU A 28 11.05 -23.48 4.22
N LYS A 29 10.98 -23.49 5.56
CA LYS A 29 12.15 -23.25 6.43
C LYS A 29 12.66 -24.50 7.17
N GLN A 30 12.16 -25.69 6.84
CA GLN A 30 12.54 -26.95 7.51
C GLN A 30 13.01 -28.08 6.60
N VAL A 31 13.39 -27.80 5.36
CA VAL A 31 14.07 -28.81 4.53
C VAL A 31 15.24 -28.15 3.82
N ASN A 32 16.42 -28.24 4.43
CA ASN A 32 17.71 -28.36 3.75
C ASN A 32 18.84 -28.45 4.79
N GLU A 33 19.16 -29.67 5.22
CA GLU A 33 20.54 -30.05 5.50
C GLU A 33 20.75 -31.50 5.01
N PRO A 34 21.82 -31.80 4.27
CA PRO A 34 22.08 -33.14 3.77
C PRO A 34 22.96 -33.90 4.77
N SER A 35 22.60 -35.13 5.09
CA SER A 35 23.56 -36.07 5.67
C SER A 35 23.45 -37.45 5.03
N SER A 36 24.64 -37.99 4.80
CA SER A 36 25.03 -39.08 3.93
C SER A 36 24.73 -40.47 4.51
N THR A 37 24.48 -41.40 3.58
CA THR A 37 24.56 -42.86 3.64
C THR A 37 25.40 -43.48 4.77
N SER A 38 24.84 -44.42 5.53
CA SER A 38 25.01 -45.88 5.30
C SER A 38 24.66 -46.76 6.52
N THR A 39 24.15 -47.95 6.19
CA THR A 39 24.23 -49.25 6.92
C THR A 39 23.22 -49.57 8.04
N ILE A 40 22.36 -50.54 7.75
CA ILE A 40 21.40 -51.23 8.62
C ILE A 40 22.11 -52.35 9.40
N PRO A 41 21.73 -52.61 10.67
CA PRO A 41 21.31 -53.97 11.04
C PRO A 41 19.95 -54.01 11.78
N GLU A 42 19.19 -55.07 11.47
CA GLU A 42 17.86 -55.41 11.99
C GLU A 42 17.80 -55.67 13.51
N PHE A 43 16.74 -55.17 14.16
CA PHE A 43 16.24 -55.58 15.49
C PHE A 43 14.71 -55.37 15.55
N PRO A 44 13.99 -56.01 16.50
CA PRO A 44 12.69 -56.65 16.25
C PRO A 44 11.49 -55.69 16.20
N GLU A 45 10.47 -56.15 15.48
CA GLU A 45 9.22 -55.48 15.16
C GLU A 45 8.43 -55.05 16.42
N VAL A 46 8.55 -53.76 16.77
CA VAL A 46 7.63 -53.08 17.71
C VAL A 46 6.56 -52.38 16.88
N GLN A 47 5.29 -52.76 17.08
CA GLN A 47 4.17 -52.11 16.41
C GLN A 47 4.17 -50.60 16.72
N PRO A 48 4.09 -49.72 15.71
CA PRO A 48 4.09 -48.29 15.95
C PRO A 48 2.81 -47.88 16.69
N PRO A 49 2.90 -46.94 17.66
CA PRO A 49 1.71 -46.41 18.32
C PRO A 49 0.82 -45.77 17.26
N ARG A 50 -0.47 -46.12 17.26
CA ARG A 50 -1.45 -45.51 16.36
C ARG A 50 -1.35 -43.98 16.47
N PRO A 51 -1.32 -43.25 15.35
CA PRO A 51 -1.29 -41.79 15.40
C PRO A 51 -2.50 -41.30 16.21
N PRO A 52 -2.32 -40.29 17.07
CA PRO A 52 -3.43 -39.75 17.83
C PRO A 52 -4.51 -39.30 16.84
N LYS A 53 -5.77 -39.62 17.14
CA LYS A 53 -6.91 -39.13 16.36
C LYS A 53 -6.94 -37.62 16.53
N PHE A 54 -6.36 -36.90 15.59
CA PHE A 54 -6.41 -35.45 15.52
C PHE A 54 -7.84 -35.04 15.21
N ASN A 55 -8.49 -34.37 16.16
CA ASN A 55 -9.84 -33.87 15.98
C ASN A 55 -9.75 -32.48 15.34
N ILE A 56 -10.23 -32.34 14.10
CA ILE A 56 -10.22 -31.07 13.35
C ILE A 56 -10.95 -29.95 14.13
N LEU A 57 -11.90 -30.32 14.99
CA LEU A 57 -12.62 -29.41 15.88
C LEU A 57 -11.73 -28.66 16.87
N ASP A 58 -10.59 -29.23 17.26
CA ASP A 58 -9.68 -28.60 18.22
C ASP A 58 -8.88 -27.45 17.59
N PHE A 59 -8.66 -27.48 16.27
CA PHE A 59 -8.08 -26.35 15.53
C PHE A 59 -9.10 -25.24 15.28
N ILE A 60 -10.38 -25.57 15.08
CA ILE A 60 -11.45 -24.57 14.85
C ILE A 60 -11.67 -23.70 16.09
N LYS A 61 -11.50 -24.26 17.31
CA LYS A 61 -11.66 -23.50 18.56
C LYS A 61 -10.54 -22.50 18.83
N ALA A 62 -9.34 -22.70 18.25
CA ALA A 62 -8.16 -21.89 18.57
C ALA A 62 -8.14 -20.52 17.87
N ASP A 63 -8.88 -20.37 16.77
CA ASP A 63 -8.86 -19.16 15.92
C ASP A 63 -10.15 -18.32 16.00
N LEU A 64 -11.12 -18.70 16.87
CA LEU A 64 -12.33 -17.90 17.06
C LEU A 64 -12.01 -16.68 17.94
N PRO A 65 -12.41 -15.45 17.56
CA PRO A 65 -12.24 -14.27 18.38
C PRO A 65 -12.81 -14.51 19.78
N LEU A 66 -12.01 -14.28 20.83
CA LEU A 66 -12.51 -14.32 22.19
C LEU A 66 -13.63 -13.28 22.33
N ALA A 67 -14.81 -13.73 22.76
CA ALA A 67 -15.93 -12.84 23.07
C ALA A 67 -15.47 -11.77 24.09
N PRO A 68 -15.49 -10.47 23.74
CA PRO A 68 -15.05 -9.45 24.69
C PRO A 68 -15.94 -9.44 25.93
N HIS A 69 -15.34 -9.13 27.08
CA HIS A 69 -16.04 -8.99 28.35
C HIS A 69 -16.83 -7.68 28.38
N GLY A 70 -18.07 -7.70 27.88
CA GLY A 70 -19.00 -6.58 27.86
C GLY A 70 -20.41 -7.06 27.54
N GLY A 71 -21.44 -6.30 27.93
CA GLY A 71 -22.83 -6.60 27.56
C GLY A 71 -23.02 -6.50 26.05
N LEU A 72 -23.75 -7.46 25.46
CA LEU A 72 -24.13 -7.41 24.05
C LEU A 72 -25.08 -6.22 23.83
N THR A 73 -24.77 -5.41 22.83
CA THR A 73 -25.59 -4.26 22.42
C THR A 73 -26.20 -4.56 21.04
N ARG A 74 -27.47 -4.25 20.83
CA ARG A 74 -28.13 -4.38 19.53
C ARG A 74 -27.90 -3.10 18.72
N ASP A 75 -27.54 -3.24 17.45
CA ASP A 75 -27.37 -2.08 16.56
C ASP A 75 -28.69 -1.34 16.34
N ASN A 76 -28.69 -0.02 16.45
CA ASN A 76 -29.92 0.77 16.39
C ASN A 76 -30.59 0.78 15.00
N GLU A 77 -29.81 0.61 13.93
CA GLU A 77 -30.30 0.73 12.55
C GLU A 77 -30.62 -0.64 11.95
N TYR A 78 -29.74 -1.60 12.18
CA TYR A 78 -29.72 -2.93 11.57
C TYR A 78 -30.13 -4.06 12.51
N TYR A 79 -30.64 -3.76 13.71
CA TYR A 79 -31.29 -4.72 14.58
C TYR A 79 -32.72 -4.28 14.88
N ARG A 80 -33.68 -4.69 14.04
CA ARG A 80 -35.11 -4.39 14.20
C ARG A 80 -35.93 -5.63 14.50
N ASP A 81 -36.87 -5.50 15.44
CA ASP A 81 -37.71 -6.61 15.92
C ASP A 81 -38.94 -6.85 15.03
N ASP A 82 -39.29 -5.87 14.17
CA ASP A 82 -40.48 -5.84 13.30
C ASP A 82 -40.42 -6.79 12.09
N SER A 83 -39.33 -7.54 11.97
CA SER A 83 -38.96 -8.25 10.75
C SER A 83 -39.15 -9.77 10.91
N GLU A 84 -40.16 -10.34 10.24
CA GLU A 84 -40.48 -11.78 10.28
C GLU A 84 -39.66 -12.59 9.26
N GLY A 85 -38.81 -13.50 9.77
CA GLY A 85 -38.17 -14.57 8.97
C GLY A 85 -37.11 -14.14 7.94
N GLY A 86 -36.19 -15.05 7.60
CA GLY A 86 -35.19 -14.78 6.55
C GLY A 86 -33.98 -13.91 6.98
N PHE A 87 -33.72 -13.83 8.28
CA PHE A 87 -32.57 -13.11 8.85
C PHE A 87 -31.43 -14.03 9.24
N CYS A 88 -30.24 -13.45 9.36
CA CYS A 88 -29.11 -14.02 10.07
C CYS A 88 -28.61 -13.00 11.09
N ILE A 89 -28.40 -13.43 12.33
CA ILE A 89 -27.85 -12.59 13.40
C ILE A 89 -26.34 -12.73 13.41
N PHE A 90 -25.65 -11.60 13.27
CA PHE A 90 -24.20 -11.50 13.33
C PHE A 90 -23.79 -10.80 14.61
N ARG A 91 -22.70 -11.26 15.21
CA ARG A 91 -21.99 -10.59 16.28
C ARG A 91 -20.69 -10.03 15.71
N VAL A 92 -20.51 -8.72 15.83
CA VAL A 92 -19.28 -8.02 15.46
C VAL A 92 -18.84 -7.21 16.67
N GLU A 93 -17.68 -7.54 17.23
CA GLU A 93 -17.24 -7.06 18.55
C GLU A 93 -18.32 -7.33 19.64
N ASN A 94 -18.89 -6.27 20.21
CA ASN A 94 -19.95 -6.32 21.22
C ASN A 94 -21.33 -5.95 20.64
N THR A 95 -21.45 -5.82 19.32
CA THR A 95 -22.65 -5.37 18.64
C THR A 95 -23.31 -6.51 17.87
N LEU A 96 -24.62 -6.66 18.04
CA LEU A 96 -25.46 -7.59 17.31
C LEU A 96 -26.14 -6.89 16.13
N PHE A 97 -26.11 -7.52 14.97
CA PHE A 97 -26.75 -7.09 13.74
C PHE A 97 -27.71 -8.16 13.25
N LYS A 98 -28.93 -7.78 12.86
CA LYS A 98 -29.95 -8.70 12.34
C LYS A 98 -30.18 -8.40 10.85
N VAL A 99 -29.54 -9.20 9.99
CA VAL A 99 -29.40 -8.88 8.56
C VAL A 99 -30.30 -9.78 7.71
N HIS A 100 -31.08 -9.23 6.78
CA HIS A 100 -31.85 -10.05 5.84
C HIS A 100 -30.92 -10.81 4.90
N LYS A 101 -31.10 -12.13 4.79
CA LYS A 101 -30.29 -13.01 3.94
C LYS A 101 -30.37 -12.61 2.47
N CYS A 102 -31.47 -12.02 2.01
CA CYS A 102 -31.63 -11.58 0.61
C CYS A 102 -30.58 -10.54 0.17
N TYR A 103 -30.08 -9.68 1.07
CA TYR A 103 -29.02 -8.73 0.76
C TYR A 103 -27.65 -9.42 0.67
N LEU A 104 -27.39 -10.38 1.54
CA LEU A 104 -26.13 -11.14 1.58
C LEU A 104 -26.01 -12.16 0.42
N LEU A 105 -27.16 -12.65 -0.06
CA LEU A 105 -27.29 -13.60 -1.16
C LEU A 105 -27.55 -12.92 -2.52
N ARG A 106 -27.55 -11.58 -2.57
CA ARG A 106 -27.83 -10.82 -3.80
C ARG A 106 -26.81 -11.14 -4.91
N GLU A 107 -25.56 -11.37 -4.54
CA GLU A 107 -24.50 -11.80 -5.45
C GLU A 107 -23.59 -12.85 -4.78
N PRO A 108 -22.80 -13.61 -5.56
CA PRO A 108 -21.85 -14.57 -5.01
C PRO A 108 -20.89 -13.90 -4.03
N SER A 109 -20.76 -14.49 -2.84
CA SER A 109 -19.93 -13.97 -1.74
C SER A 109 -19.58 -15.08 -0.75
N ALA A 110 -18.67 -14.77 0.18
CA ALA A 110 -18.36 -15.65 1.31
C ALA A 110 -19.60 -15.94 2.19
N PHE A 111 -20.56 -15.02 2.27
CA PHE A 111 -21.82 -15.27 2.99
C PHE A 111 -22.69 -16.29 2.26
N GLY A 112 -22.74 -16.25 0.93
CA GLY A 112 -23.45 -17.25 0.14
C GLY A 112 -22.84 -18.65 0.31
N ASP A 113 -21.51 -18.74 0.31
CA ASP A 113 -20.81 -20.00 0.58
C ASP A 113 -21.10 -20.50 1.99
N MET A 114 -21.06 -19.62 3.00
CA MET A 114 -21.40 -19.93 4.40
C MET A 114 -22.82 -20.50 4.53
N PHE A 115 -23.82 -19.89 3.89
CA PHE A 115 -25.20 -20.37 3.92
C PHE A 115 -25.44 -21.65 3.12
N SER A 116 -24.52 -21.99 2.21
CA SER A 116 -24.60 -23.21 1.40
C SER A 116 -24.00 -24.44 2.10
N LEU A 117 -23.33 -24.25 3.24
CA LEU A 117 -22.80 -25.36 4.02
C LEU A 117 -23.94 -26.22 4.59
N PRO A 118 -23.79 -27.56 4.61
CA PRO A 118 -24.81 -28.45 5.15
C PRO A 118 -25.06 -28.14 6.63
N ALA A 119 -26.33 -27.94 6.98
CA ALA A 119 -26.72 -27.72 8.37
C ALA A 119 -26.35 -28.94 9.22
N ILE A 120 -25.44 -28.76 10.16
CA ILE A 120 -25.15 -29.78 11.16
C ILE A 120 -26.38 -29.86 12.08
N PRO A 121 -26.93 -31.07 12.35
CA PRO A 121 -28.07 -31.22 13.24
C PRO A 121 -27.81 -30.55 14.60
N GLY A 122 -28.71 -29.66 15.01
CA GLY A 122 -28.57 -28.87 16.24
C GLY A 122 -27.79 -27.55 16.09
N ASN A 123 -27.25 -27.23 14.90
CA ASN A 123 -26.65 -25.93 14.66
C ASN A 123 -27.74 -24.85 14.65
N ARG A 124 -27.65 -23.89 15.59
CA ARG A 124 -28.55 -22.75 15.72
C ARG A 124 -27.87 -21.43 15.32
N GLU A 125 -26.69 -21.54 14.71
CA GLU A 125 -25.86 -20.41 14.33
C GLU A 125 -26.62 -19.42 13.43
N GLY A 126 -26.58 -18.15 13.81
CA GLY A 126 -27.27 -17.04 13.16
C GLY A 126 -28.77 -16.95 13.44
N LEU A 127 -29.37 -17.81 14.28
CA LEU A 127 -30.83 -17.82 14.54
C LEU A 127 -31.27 -17.05 15.79
N SER A 128 -30.37 -16.81 16.75
CA SER A 128 -30.65 -16.11 18.00
C SER A 128 -29.44 -15.30 18.48
N ASP A 129 -29.65 -14.37 19.40
CA ASP A 129 -28.59 -13.56 20.01
C ASP A 129 -27.48 -14.42 20.63
N ASP A 130 -27.88 -15.47 21.35
CA ASP A 130 -26.96 -16.42 22.01
C ASP A 130 -26.20 -17.33 21.04
N ALA A 131 -26.58 -17.31 19.76
CA ALA A 131 -26.01 -18.17 18.71
C ALA A 131 -25.63 -17.34 17.47
N ALA A 132 -25.28 -16.06 17.62
CA ALA A 132 -24.94 -15.19 16.51
C ALA A 132 -23.65 -15.63 15.78
N VAL A 133 -23.61 -15.46 14.46
CA VAL A 133 -22.40 -15.68 13.64
C VAL A 133 -21.36 -14.63 14.01
N THR A 134 -20.21 -15.04 14.53
CA THR A 134 -19.17 -14.10 14.97
C THR A 134 -18.26 -13.69 13.81
N LEU A 135 -18.10 -12.38 13.59
CA LEU A 135 -17.20 -11.82 12.59
C LEU A 135 -16.04 -11.06 13.26
N SER A 136 -14.91 -10.99 12.57
CA SER A 136 -13.67 -10.36 13.07
C SER A 136 -13.49 -8.89 12.68
N ASP A 137 -14.48 -8.28 12.01
CA ASP A 137 -14.43 -6.86 11.64
C ASP A 137 -14.75 -5.98 12.86
N THR A 138 -14.58 -4.67 12.71
CA THR A 138 -15.15 -3.70 13.66
C THR A 138 -16.64 -3.50 13.39
N ALA A 139 -17.39 -3.10 14.42
CA ALA A 139 -18.82 -2.79 14.27
C ALA A 139 -19.05 -1.70 13.20
N GLU A 140 -18.21 -0.67 13.16
CA GLU A 140 -18.26 0.41 12.16
C GLU A 140 -18.04 -0.11 10.72
N GLN A 141 -17.03 -0.96 10.50
CA GLN A 141 -16.77 -1.55 9.19
C GLN A 141 -17.96 -2.38 8.71
N PHE A 142 -18.56 -3.18 9.60
CA PHE A 142 -19.72 -3.99 9.24
C PHE A 142 -20.96 -3.12 9.01
N GLN A 143 -21.16 -2.06 9.78
CA GLN A 143 -22.24 -1.10 9.57
C GLN A 143 -22.15 -0.42 8.20
N ASP A 144 -20.94 -0.01 7.78
CA ASP A 144 -20.71 0.59 6.46
C ASP A 144 -20.94 -0.41 5.31
N LEU A 145 -20.58 -1.68 5.50
CA LEU A 145 -20.93 -2.75 4.56
C LEU A 145 -22.46 -2.89 4.44
N LEU A 146 -23.16 -2.93 5.56
CA LEU A 146 -24.62 -3.03 5.57
C LEU A 146 -25.26 -1.80 4.91
N TRP A 147 -24.74 -0.60 5.15
CA TRP A 147 -25.19 0.60 4.46
C TRP A 147 -25.11 0.42 2.94
N ALA A 148 -24.00 -0.10 2.41
CA ALA A 148 -23.85 -0.34 0.97
C ALA A 148 -24.85 -1.38 0.44
N LEU A 149 -25.04 -2.49 1.17
CA LEU A 149 -25.94 -3.57 0.77
C LEU A 149 -27.42 -3.13 0.74
N TYR A 150 -27.83 -2.29 1.70
CA TYR A 150 -29.19 -1.77 1.82
C TYR A 150 -29.42 -0.49 1.02
N ALA A 151 -28.36 0.20 0.59
CA ALA A 151 -28.48 1.44 -0.17
C ALA A 151 -29.26 1.24 -1.47
N THR A 152 -30.07 2.24 -1.79
CA THR A 152 -30.81 2.32 -3.05
C THR A 152 -29.87 2.69 -4.21
N PRO A 153 -30.22 2.37 -5.46
CA PRO A 153 -29.41 2.76 -6.62
C PRO A 153 -29.15 4.27 -6.69
N THR A 154 -30.09 5.11 -6.28
CA THR A 154 -29.92 6.57 -6.26
C THR A 154 -28.87 7.01 -5.24
N GLN A 155 -28.77 6.34 -4.09
CA GLN A 155 -27.73 6.60 -3.09
C GLN A 155 -26.34 6.15 -3.59
N LEU A 156 -26.24 4.98 -4.23
CA LEU A 156 -24.95 4.45 -4.71
C LEU A 156 -24.42 5.19 -5.93
N TYR A 157 -25.31 5.58 -6.85
CA TYR A 157 -24.95 6.17 -8.14
C TYR A 157 -25.24 7.66 -8.24
N SER A 158 -25.30 8.38 -7.11
CA SER A 158 -25.41 9.84 -7.15
C SER A 158 -24.26 10.45 -7.95
N THR A 159 -24.60 11.41 -8.81
CA THR A 159 -23.64 12.19 -9.62
C THR A 159 -23.09 13.39 -8.86
N SER A 160 -23.76 13.81 -7.78
CA SER A 160 -23.32 14.92 -6.93
C SER A 160 -22.26 14.44 -5.95
N GLU A 161 -21.04 14.99 -6.03
CA GLU A 161 -19.95 14.69 -5.09
C GLU A 161 -20.34 15.01 -3.63
N ALA A 162 -21.24 15.97 -3.40
CA ALA A 162 -21.71 16.34 -2.07
C ALA A 162 -22.51 15.22 -1.38
N ASP A 163 -23.09 14.30 -2.16
CA ASP A 163 -23.86 13.18 -1.65
C ASP A 163 -23.00 11.91 -1.51
N TRP A 164 -21.72 11.97 -1.87
CA TRP A 164 -20.86 10.80 -1.81
C TRP A 164 -20.55 10.44 -0.36
N PRO A 165 -20.41 9.13 -0.06
CA PRO A 165 -19.90 8.68 1.23
C PRO A 165 -18.55 9.30 1.57
N SER A 166 -18.25 9.43 2.86
CA SER A 166 -16.92 9.82 3.31
C SER A 166 -15.86 8.84 2.82
N ILE A 167 -14.61 9.31 2.72
CA ILE A 167 -13.49 8.45 2.32
C ILE A 167 -13.34 7.27 3.30
N GLU A 168 -13.55 7.48 4.60
CA GLU A 168 -13.51 6.44 5.62
C GLU A 168 -14.51 5.32 5.34
N ARG A 169 -15.77 5.68 5.03
CA ARG A 169 -16.81 4.72 4.69
C ARG A 169 -16.47 3.97 3.40
N LEU A 170 -15.97 4.66 2.38
CA LEU A 170 -15.54 4.00 1.13
C LEU A 170 -14.39 3.01 1.36
N LEU A 171 -13.41 3.35 2.21
CA LEU A 171 -12.32 2.45 2.58
C LEU A 171 -12.84 1.24 3.36
N ASN A 172 -13.76 1.44 4.31
CA ASN A 172 -14.42 0.35 5.05
C ASN A 172 -15.17 -0.59 4.10
N ILE A 173 -15.93 -0.04 3.15
CA ILE A 173 -16.65 -0.83 2.15
C ILE A 173 -15.67 -1.59 1.26
N ALA A 174 -14.62 -0.96 0.73
CA ALA A 174 -13.63 -1.63 -0.11
C ALA A 174 -12.90 -2.76 0.65
N GLU A 175 -12.54 -2.55 1.92
CA GLU A 175 -11.90 -3.58 2.76
C GLU A 175 -12.82 -4.78 3.01
N THR A 176 -14.05 -4.51 3.42
CA THR A 176 -15.02 -5.56 3.78
C THR A 176 -15.54 -6.29 2.54
N THR A 177 -15.82 -5.60 1.44
CA THR A 177 -16.24 -6.23 0.18
C THR A 177 -15.11 -7.08 -0.43
N ASN A 178 -13.85 -6.67 -0.29
CA ASN A 178 -12.71 -7.51 -0.66
C ASN A 178 -12.60 -8.78 0.20
N LYS A 179 -12.77 -8.64 1.52
CA LYS A 179 -12.76 -9.74 2.49
C LYS A 179 -13.87 -10.75 2.21
N TYR A 180 -15.09 -10.27 2.03
CA TYR A 180 -16.28 -11.09 1.78
C TYR A 180 -16.50 -11.45 0.31
N CYS A 181 -15.59 -11.00 -0.56
CA CYS A 181 -15.58 -11.28 -1.99
C CYS A 181 -16.85 -10.81 -2.73
N ILE A 182 -17.36 -9.64 -2.35
CA ILE A 182 -18.55 -9.00 -2.92
C ILE A 182 -18.10 -8.06 -4.05
N ALA A 183 -17.95 -8.59 -5.26
CA ALA A 183 -17.20 -7.94 -6.33
C ALA A 183 -17.83 -6.65 -6.86
N SER A 184 -19.16 -6.57 -6.94
CA SER A 184 -19.82 -5.38 -7.49
C SER A 184 -19.61 -4.14 -6.61
N TYR A 185 -19.72 -4.32 -5.29
CA TYR A 185 -19.49 -3.27 -4.31
C TYR A 185 -18.01 -2.93 -4.11
N GLU A 186 -17.10 -3.92 -4.25
CA GLU A 186 -15.65 -3.67 -4.27
C GLU A 186 -15.29 -2.71 -5.42
N THR A 187 -15.76 -3.03 -6.63
CA THR A 187 -15.49 -2.21 -7.82
C THR A 187 -16.06 -0.81 -7.66
N TRP A 188 -17.33 -0.71 -7.23
CA TRP A 188 -17.98 0.58 -6.99
C TRP A 188 -17.22 1.44 -5.96
N ALA A 189 -16.79 0.85 -4.84
CA ALA A 189 -16.05 1.60 -3.83
C ALA A 189 -14.69 2.08 -4.36
N LEU A 190 -13.96 1.23 -5.09
CA LEU A 190 -12.69 1.59 -5.71
C LEU A 190 -12.82 2.72 -6.73
N ASP A 191 -13.86 2.69 -7.57
CA ASP A 191 -14.12 3.75 -8.56
C ASP A 191 -14.39 5.11 -7.88
N ARG A 192 -15.11 5.12 -6.76
CA ARG A 192 -15.33 6.35 -5.96
C ARG A 192 -14.03 6.82 -5.31
N ILE A 193 -13.23 5.92 -4.75
CA ILE A 193 -11.92 6.26 -4.16
C ILE A 193 -10.99 6.84 -5.23
N VAL A 194 -10.98 6.27 -6.43
CA VAL A 194 -10.23 6.79 -7.58
C VAL A 194 -10.63 8.24 -7.89
N ALA A 195 -11.93 8.51 -8.01
CA ALA A 195 -12.42 9.85 -8.32
C ALA A 195 -12.00 10.86 -7.23
N LEU A 196 -12.10 10.49 -5.96
CA LEU A 196 -11.61 11.32 -4.84
C LEU A 196 -10.08 11.50 -4.85
N ALA A 197 -9.33 10.47 -5.25
CA ALA A 197 -7.87 10.50 -5.33
C ALA A 197 -7.33 11.37 -6.48
N GLN A 198 -8.12 11.57 -7.53
CA GLN A 198 -7.77 12.46 -8.64
C GLN A 198 -7.74 13.94 -8.22
N ASN A 199 -8.58 14.33 -7.25
CA ASN A 199 -8.62 15.70 -6.73
C ASN A 199 -7.24 16.09 -6.14
N PRO A 200 -6.53 17.08 -6.73
CA PRO A 200 -5.20 17.48 -6.25
C PRO A 200 -5.23 18.07 -4.84
N MET A 201 -6.37 18.60 -4.39
CA MET A 201 -6.59 19.12 -3.04
C MET A 201 -7.31 18.11 -2.12
N GLY A 202 -7.43 16.85 -2.55
CA GLY A 202 -8.14 15.81 -1.81
C GLY A 202 -7.35 15.21 -0.63
N PHE A 203 -7.85 14.08 -0.13
CA PHE A 203 -7.31 13.40 1.05
C PHE A 203 -5.84 12.96 0.89
N LEU A 204 -5.38 12.68 -0.33
CA LEU A 204 -3.99 12.30 -0.58
C LEU A 204 -3.00 13.45 -0.33
N ARG A 205 -3.45 14.70 -0.41
CA ARG A 205 -2.61 15.87 -0.13
C ARG A 205 -2.75 16.35 1.31
N HIS A 206 -3.97 16.44 1.81
CA HIS A 206 -4.28 17.10 3.09
C HIS A 206 -4.87 16.18 4.16
N GLY A 207 -5.30 14.97 3.80
CA GLY A 207 -5.88 14.02 4.73
C GLY A 207 -4.84 13.33 5.61
N PRO A 208 -5.24 12.69 6.73
CA PRO A 208 -4.33 12.00 7.64
C PRO A 208 -3.46 10.93 6.94
N PRO A 209 -2.20 10.71 7.36
CA PRO A 209 -1.34 9.67 6.80
C PRO A 209 -1.93 8.26 6.88
N GLU A 210 -2.72 7.98 7.89
CA GLU A 210 -3.41 6.71 8.13
C GLU A 210 -4.43 6.42 7.03
N ILE A 211 -5.20 7.43 6.62
CA ILE A 211 -6.16 7.32 5.51
C ILE A 211 -5.42 7.06 4.20
N CYS A 212 -4.29 7.74 3.98
CA CYS A 212 -3.45 7.51 2.80
C CYS A 212 -2.86 6.09 2.77
N ALA A 213 -2.39 5.61 3.93
CA ALA A 213 -1.85 4.27 4.09
C ALA A 213 -2.93 3.20 3.86
N ARG A 214 -4.15 3.40 4.37
CA ARG A 214 -5.29 2.53 4.11
C ARG A 214 -5.65 2.47 2.63
N ALA A 215 -5.76 3.62 1.96
CA ALA A 215 -6.02 3.68 0.52
C ALA A 215 -4.93 2.96 -0.29
N LEU A 216 -3.66 3.17 0.06
CA LEU A 216 -2.52 2.49 -0.57
C LEU A 216 -2.59 0.96 -0.38
N ASN A 217 -2.93 0.53 0.84
CA ASN A 217 -3.07 -0.88 1.20
C ASN A 217 -4.20 -1.56 0.41
N ILE A 218 -5.36 -0.89 0.27
CA ILE A 218 -6.51 -1.39 -0.49
C ILE A 218 -6.19 -1.48 -1.97
N ALA A 219 -5.56 -0.44 -2.54
CA ALA A 219 -5.15 -0.45 -3.94
C ALA A 219 -4.23 -1.64 -4.27
N ALA A 220 -3.26 -1.93 -3.38
CA ALA A 220 -2.39 -3.08 -3.50
C ALA A 220 -3.13 -4.42 -3.26
N LEU A 221 -4.00 -4.51 -2.25
CA LEU A 221 -4.79 -5.72 -1.94
C LEU A 221 -5.71 -6.13 -3.08
N CYS A 222 -6.33 -5.15 -3.74
CA CYS A 222 -7.26 -5.38 -4.83
C CYS A 222 -6.55 -5.49 -6.18
N ASN A 223 -5.22 -5.34 -6.24
CA ASN A 223 -4.44 -5.21 -7.48
C ASN A 223 -4.99 -4.12 -8.43
N HIS A 224 -5.48 -3.01 -7.86
CA HIS A 224 -6.09 -1.92 -8.62
C HIS A 224 -5.03 -0.93 -9.09
N GLN A 225 -4.37 -1.25 -10.22
CA GLN A 225 -3.18 -0.54 -10.71
C GLN A 225 -3.40 0.97 -10.88
N MET A 226 -4.52 1.39 -11.47
CA MET A 226 -4.80 2.82 -11.69
C MET A 226 -4.88 3.61 -10.39
N LEU A 227 -5.44 3.01 -9.32
CA LEU A 227 -5.53 3.65 -8.02
C LEU A 227 -4.15 3.69 -7.36
N LEU A 228 -3.40 2.59 -7.46
CA LEU A 228 -2.04 2.50 -6.96
C LEU A 228 -1.12 3.54 -7.60
N ASP A 229 -1.24 3.77 -8.91
CA ASP A 229 -0.46 4.76 -9.66
C ASP A 229 -0.79 6.19 -9.22
N ILE A 230 -2.09 6.53 -9.14
CA ILE A 230 -2.54 7.85 -8.66
C ILE A 230 -2.05 8.10 -7.24
N ILE A 231 -2.25 7.14 -6.32
CA ILE A 231 -1.79 7.27 -4.93
C ILE A 231 -0.29 7.45 -4.89
N THR A 232 0.47 6.64 -5.65
CA THR A 232 1.93 6.73 -5.70
C THR A 232 2.39 8.09 -6.20
N GLN A 233 1.81 8.58 -7.30
CA GLN A 233 2.11 9.88 -7.87
C GLN A 233 1.85 11.04 -6.90
N ARG A 234 0.82 10.93 -6.05
CA ARG A 234 0.47 11.97 -5.06
C ARG A 234 1.30 11.87 -3.77
N LEU A 235 1.58 10.66 -3.30
CA LEU A 235 2.31 10.45 -2.04
C LEU A 235 3.81 10.70 -2.17
N VAL A 236 4.44 10.38 -3.31
CA VAL A 236 5.88 10.64 -3.52
C VAL A 236 6.26 12.11 -3.23
N PRO A 237 5.65 13.13 -3.87
CA PRO A 237 5.99 14.52 -3.58
C PRO A 237 5.59 14.94 -2.16
N ARG A 238 4.51 14.36 -1.60
CA ARG A 238 4.09 14.64 -0.23
C ARG A 238 5.13 14.16 0.79
N ILE A 239 5.68 12.96 0.63
CA ILE A 239 6.72 12.41 1.50
C ILE A 239 8.04 13.17 1.34
N LEU A 240 8.42 13.53 0.11
CA LEU A 240 9.70 14.20 -0.14
C LEU A 240 9.73 15.65 0.38
N TRP A 241 8.63 16.37 0.22
CA TRP A 241 8.61 17.84 0.32
C TRP A 241 7.70 18.40 1.42
N SER A 242 7.02 17.55 2.20
CA SER A 242 6.18 17.98 3.32
C SER A 242 6.61 17.28 4.61
N ASP A 243 6.36 17.92 5.75
CA ASP A 243 6.62 17.36 7.07
C ASP A 243 5.46 16.47 7.50
N VAL A 244 5.34 15.31 6.87
CA VAL A 244 4.25 14.35 7.09
C VAL A 244 4.81 13.13 7.78
N ASP A 245 4.11 12.67 8.83
CA ASP A 245 4.42 11.37 9.42
C ASP A 245 4.22 10.27 8.37
N ARG A 246 5.32 9.59 8.04
CA ARG A 246 5.39 8.58 6.98
C ARG A 246 5.28 7.16 7.51
N GLN A 247 5.24 6.95 8.84
CA GLN A 247 5.34 5.61 9.43
C GLN A 247 4.22 4.68 8.98
N ALA A 248 2.96 5.16 8.98
CA ALA A 248 1.82 4.37 8.53
C ALA A 248 1.95 3.96 7.05
N ILE A 249 2.37 4.89 6.19
CA ILE A 249 2.55 4.65 4.74
C ILE A 249 3.72 3.69 4.50
N LEU A 250 4.83 3.87 5.21
CA LEU A 250 6.01 3.02 5.12
C LEU A 250 5.69 1.57 5.51
N LYS A 251 4.99 1.36 6.62
CA LYS A 251 4.56 0.03 7.07
C LYS A 251 3.75 -0.71 5.99
N VAL A 252 2.85 0.01 5.32
CA VAL A 252 2.09 -0.56 4.18
C VAL A 252 3.02 -0.89 3.02
N ALA A 253 3.89 0.05 2.63
CA ALA A 253 4.83 -0.15 1.53
C ALA A 253 5.74 -1.37 1.76
N GLU A 254 6.27 -1.55 2.96
CA GLU A 254 7.07 -2.72 3.34
C GLU A 254 6.26 -4.01 3.28
N SER A 255 5.06 -4.02 3.87
CA SER A 255 4.20 -5.22 3.91
C SER A 255 3.72 -5.67 2.53
N ARG A 256 3.62 -4.74 1.58
CA ARG A 256 3.13 -4.95 0.20
C ARG A 256 4.26 -5.02 -0.82
N GLY A 257 5.51 -4.77 -0.43
CA GLY A 257 6.65 -4.74 -1.35
C GLY A 257 6.62 -3.58 -2.35
N LEU A 258 6.05 -2.43 -1.97
CA LEU A 258 5.92 -1.24 -2.83
C LEU A 258 7.23 -0.44 -2.84
N ARG A 259 8.21 -0.95 -3.61
CA ARG A 259 9.59 -0.46 -3.61
C ARG A 259 9.74 1.05 -3.85
N LYS A 260 8.98 1.64 -4.78
CA LYS A 260 9.06 3.08 -5.08
C LYS A 260 8.72 3.94 -3.86
N ILE A 261 7.62 3.63 -3.17
CA ILE A 261 7.22 4.36 -1.96
C ILE A 261 8.17 4.08 -0.79
N GLN A 262 8.60 2.82 -0.62
CA GLN A 262 9.56 2.44 0.42
C GLN A 262 10.89 3.20 0.26
N GLY A 263 11.47 3.21 -0.95
CA GLY A 263 12.71 3.92 -1.25
C GLY A 263 12.60 5.43 -1.01
N VAL A 264 11.47 6.05 -1.37
CA VAL A 264 11.20 7.47 -1.09
C VAL A 264 11.12 7.76 0.41
N ALA A 265 10.45 6.90 1.19
CA ALA A 265 10.33 7.07 2.63
C ALA A 265 11.68 6.87 3.34
N TYR A 266 12.47 5.87 2.95
CA TYR A 266 13.82 5.64 3.47
C TYR A 266 14.79 6.77 3.08
N TYR A 267 14.75 7.23 1.83
CA TYR A 267 15.51 8.39 1.40
C TYR A 267 15.20 9.59 2.31
N ARG A 268 13.91 9.89 2.52
CA ARG A 268 13.53 11.00 3.40
C ARG A 268 14.04 10.80 4.83
N GLU A 269 13.98 9.58 5.38
CA GLU A 269 14.50 9.27 6.73
C GLU A 269 16.02 9.50 6.82
N LEU A 270 16.77 9.13 5.78
CA LEU A 270 18.20 9.41 5.68
C LEU A 270 18.49 10.93 5.66
N ILE A 271 17.73 11.69 4.88
CA ILE A 271 17.92 13.14 4.78
C ILE A 271 17.58 13.85 6.10
N ASP A 272 16.57 13.39 6.83
CA ASP A 272 16.27 13.95 8.15
C ASP A 272 17.41 13.67 9.15
N MET A 273 18.04 12.49 9.08
CA MET A 273 19.22 12.17 9.91
C MET A 273 20.46 13.00 9.56
N GLU A 274 20.66 13.36 8.29
CA GLU A 274 21.73 14.32 7.90
C GLU A 274 21.43 15.73 8.44
N ASN A 275 20.16 16.16 8.37
CA ASN A 275 19.76 17.51 8.78
C ASN A 275 19.69 17.69 10.32
N ALA A 276 19.49 16.61 11.08
CA ALA A 276 19.49 16.64 12.55
C ALA A 276 20.89 16.84 13.16
N SER A 277 21.94 16.89 12.34
CA SER A 277 23.29 17.24 12.79
C SER A 277 23.37 18.74 13.12
N ASP A 278 23.40 19.09 14.41
CA ASP A 278 23.61 20.45 14.95
C ASP A 278 24.97 21.11 14.59
N ALA A 279 25.72 20.53 13.65
CA ALA A 279 26.97 21.10 13.20
C ALA A 279 26.72 22.38 12.38
N PRO A 280 27.50 23.47 12.59
CA PRO A 280 27.34 24.75 11.88
C PRO A 280 27.57 24.68 10.35
N ARG A 281 27.97 23.50 9.87
CA ARG A 281 27.91 23.09 8.46
C ARG A 281 27.24 21.72 8.48
N LYS A 282 26.18 21.52 7.68
CA LYS A 282 25.56 20.19 7.50
C LYS A 282 26.67 19.18 7.26
N SER A 283 26.95 18.38 8.27
CA SER A 283 28.06 17.44 8.24
C SER A 283 27.81 16.46 7.10
N SER A 284 28.84 16.12 6.33
CA SER A 284 28.81 15.07 5.30
C SER A 284 28.67 13.66 5.89
N ARG A 285 28.13 13.55 7.10
CA ARG A 285 28.03 12.33 7.88
C ARG A 285 26.67 12.29 8.57
N ALA A 286 25.83 11.34 8.16
CA ALA A 286 24.58 11.04 8.83
C ALA A 286 24.81 10.67 10.30
N ILE A 287 24.03 11.28 11.21
CA ILE A 287 24.04 10.94 12.64
C ILE A 287 22.89 9.97 12.89
N PHE A 288 23.25 8.72 13.21
CA PHE A 288 22.28 7.67 13.46
C PHE A 288 21.88 7.62 14.95
N PRO A 289 20.58 7.56 15.28
CA PRO A 289 20.13 7.39 16.65
C PRO A 289 20.75 6.16 17.31
N PRO A 290 21.11 6.22 18.61
CA PRO A 290 21.63 5.05 19.33
C PRO A 290 20.59 3.93 19.48
N SER A 291 19.30 4.27 19.40
CA SER A 291 18.17 3.33 19.42
C SER A 291 17.93 2.60 18.09
N MET A 292 18.64 2.97 17.02
CA MET A 292 18.47 2.33 15.72
C MET A 292 19.11 0.94 15.73
N ASP A 293 18.35 -0.04 15.25
CA ASP A 293 18.82 -1.41 15.05
C ASP A 293 20.09 -1.46 14.16
N VAL A 294 20.96 -2.44 14.42
CA VAL A 294 22.26 -2.57 13.73
C VAL A 294 22.07 -2.86 12.25
N GLU A 295 21.13 -3.71 11.86
CA GLU A 295 20.86 -4.03 10.45
C GLU A 295 20.34 -2.79 9.73
N LYS A 296 19.39 -2.08 10.34
CA LYS A 296 18.88 -0.81 9.80
C LYS A 296 19.98 0.24 9.69
N ARG A 297 20.88 0.35 10.68
CA ARG A 297 22.02 1.28 10.62
C ARG A 297 22.98 0.94 9.48
N MET A 298 23.33 -0.33 9.29
CA MET A 298 24.19 -0.75 8.17
C MET A 298 23.53 -0.44 6.82
N LEU A 299 22.23 -0.70 6.70
CA LEU A 299 21.44 -0.41 5.51
C LEU A 299 21.53 1.06 5.11
N PHE A 300 21.28 1.97 6.04
CA PHE A 300 21.30 3.40 5.76
C PHE A 300 22.70 3.95 5.56
N LEU A 301 23.73 3.36 6.18
CA LEU A 301 25.13 3.72 5.93
C LEU A 301 25.55 3.35 4.50
N ALA A 302 25.18 2.16 4.04
CA ALA A 302 25.42 1.71 2.67
C ALA A 302 24.69 2.62 1.67
N ALA A 303 23.42 2.94 1.94
CA ALA A 303 22.63 3.85 1.12
C ALA A 303 23.24 5.26 1.05
N HIS A 304 23.71 5.79 2.18
CA HIS A 304 24.40 7.08 2.21
C HIS A 304 25.64 7.08 1.31
N HIS A 305 26.52 6.08 1.44
CA HIS A 305 27.72 6.00 0.59
C HIS A 305 27.35 5.85 -0.89
N SER A 306 26.35 5.02 -1.21
CA SER A 306 25.87 4.82 -2.57
C SER A 306 25.34 6.12 -3.19
N LEU A 307 24.51 6.86 -2.46
CA LEU A 307 23.95 8.15 -2.90
C LEU A 307 25.02 9.22 -3.07
N VAL A 308 26.00 9.31 -2.16
CA VAL A 308 27.11 10.26 -2.29
C VAL A 308 27.92 10.00 -3.56
N ASN A 309 28.27 8.74 -3.84
CA ASN A 309 28.99 8.40 -5.07
C ASN A 309 28.14 8.66 -6.32
N PHE A 310 26.85 8.33 -6.25
CA PHE A 310 25.93 8.58 -7.35
C PHE A 310 25.77 10.07 -7.65
N TRP A 311 25.79 10.93 -6.62
CA TRP A 311 25.82 12.38 -6.80
C TRP A 311 27.06 12.84 -7.57
N GLU A 312 28.24 12.32 -7.26
CA GLU A 312 29.46 12.71 -7.99
C GLU A 312 29.38 12.31 -9.46
N CYS A 313 28.75 11.19 -9.80
CA CYS A 313 28.47 10.81 -11.19
C CYS A 313 27.51 11.79 -11.89
N ILE A 314 26.38 12.14 -11.25
CA ILE A 314 25.38 13.08 -11.77
C ILE A 314 25.99 14.48 -11.93
N LYS A 315 26.79 14.92 -10.96
CA LYS A 315 27.48 16.21 -10.99
C LYS A 315 28.46 16.29 -12.16
N ALA A 316 29.21 15.22 -12.43
CA ALA A 316 30.17 15.17 -13.53
C ALA A 316 29.51 15.01 -14.91
N THR A 317 28.31 14.43 -14.97
CA THR A 317 27.66 14.04 -16.23
C THR A 317 26.31 14.74 -16.36
N PRO A 318 26.20 15.84 -17.13
CA PRO A 318 24.92 16.52 -17.33
C PRO A 318 23.90 15.59 -18.01
N PRO A 319 22.61 15.67 -17.63
CA PRO A 319 21.53 15.00 -18.36
C PRO A 319 21.55 15.38 -19.84
N THR A 320 21.47 14.36 -20.69
CA THR A 320 21.46 14.53 -22.15
C THR A 320 20.05 14.84 -22.63
N PHE A 321 19.96 15.65 -23.69
CA PHE A 321 18.70 15.98 -24.34
C PHE A 321 18.90 16.00 -25.85
N ILE A 322 17.80 15.79 -26.58
CA ILE A 322 17.78 15.77 -28.04
C ILE A 322 16.79 16.85 -28.48
N GLU A 323 17.19 17.70 -29.42
CA GLU A 323 16.33 18.73 -29.98
C GLU A 323 16.43 18.74 -31.51
N HIS A 324 15.31 18.48 -32.19
CA HIS A 324 15.24 18.45 -33.64
C HIS A 324 14.86 19.83 -34.18
N GLY A 325 15.86 20.58 -34.67
CA GLY A 325 15.62 21.90 -35.27
C GLY A 325 16.55 22.99 -34.76
N CYS A 326 17.43 22.70 -33.80
CA CYS A 326 18.46 23.65 -33.38
C CYS A 326 19.62 23.69 -34.40
N PRO A 327 19.89 24.85 -35.05
CA PRO A 327 20.95 24.96 -36.05
C PRO A 327 22.37 24.85 -35.44
N ALA A 328 22.51 25.07 -34.13
CA ALA A 328 23.77 25.02 -33.39
C ALA A 328 23.68 24.11 -32.16
N HIS A 329 23.09 22.92 -32.32
CA HIS A 329 22.82 22.02 -31.19
C HIS A 329 24.07 21.64 -30.39
N THR A 330 25.20 21.39 -31.06
CA THR A 330 26.48 21.10 -30.39
C THR A 330 26.95 22.25 -29.50
N HIS A 331 26.72 23.51 -29.92
CA HIS A 331 27.02 24.67 -29.07
C HIS A 331 26.12 24.68 -27.84
N CYS A 332 24.80 24.46 -28.02
CA CYS A 332 23.85 24.37 -26.91
C CYS A 332 24.21 23.28 -25.90
N LEU A 333 24.69 22.11 -26.36
CA LEU A 333 25.14 21.02 -25.48
C LEU A 333 26.39 21.40 -24.67
N ASN A 334 27.35 22.11 -25.27
CA ASN A 334 28.54 22.59 -24.57
C ASN A 334 28.17 23.64 -23.52
N THR A 335 27.36 24.64 -23.91
CA THR A 335 26.83 25.66 -22.99
C THR A 335 26.05 25.03 -21.84
N TRP A 336 25.20 24.02 -22.14
CA TRP A 336 24.48 23.28 -21.11
C TRP A 336 25.42 22.59 -20.12
N THR A 337 26.46 21.94 -20.63
CA THR A 337 27.48 21.27 -19.81
C THR A 337 28.20 22.25 -18.89
N GLU A 338 28.60 23.42 -19.41
CA GLU A 338 29.23 24.47 -18.61
C GLU A 338 28.30 25.01 -17.52
N LEU A 339 27.05 25.32 -17.86
CA LEU A 339 26.02 25.77 -16.91
C LEU A 339 25.75 24.71 -15.84
N TRP A 340 25.67 23.43 -16.23
CA TRP A 340 25.48 22.31 -15.30
C TRP A 340 26.61 22.23 -14.28
N LEU A 341 27.87 22.18 -14.74
CA LEU A 341 29.04 22.07 -13.87
C LEU A 341 29.17 23.28 -12.92
N HIS A 342 28.88 24.48 -13.43
CA HIS A 342 28.87 25.70 -12.64
C HIS A 342 27.78 25.67 -11.56
N THR A 343 26.54 25.34 -11.92
CA THR A 343 25.41 25.30 -10.97
C THR A 343 25.53 24.18 -9.95
N ALA A 344 26.13 23.03 -10.31
CA ALA A 344 26.39 21.93 -9.38
C ALA A 344 27.39 22.32 -8.30
N SER A 345 28.34 23.20 -8.62
CA SER A 345 29.35 23.73 -7.70
C SER A 345 28.87 24.98 -6.92
N SER A 346 27.66 25.48 -7.20
CA SER A 346 27.15 26.70 -6.58
C SER A 346 26.91 26.53 -5.06
N PRO A 347 27.09 27.59 -4.25
CA PRO A 347 26.82 27.52 -2.81
C PRO A 347 25.39 27.10 -2.47
N GLN A 348 24.40 27.43 -3.31
CA GLN A 348 23.00 27.06 -3.10
C GLN A 348 22.80 25.53 -3.23
N THR A 349 23.43 24.89 -4.21
CA THR A 349 23.41 23.42 -4.36
C THR A 349 24.18 22.75 -3.22
N GLN A 350 25.31 23.33 -2.79
CA GLN A 350 26.14 22.79 -1.72
C GLN A 350 25.54 22.96 -0.31
N ARG A 351 24.48 23.76 -0.13
CA ARG A 351 23.73 23.84 1.15
C ARG A 351 22.94 22.58 1.50
N HIS A 352 22.70 21.70 0.52
CA HIS A 352 22.03 20.42 0.75
C HIS A 352 23.02 19.38 1.29
N GLY A 353 22.52 18.45 2.11
CA GLY A 353 23.31 17.33 2.65
C GLY A 353 23.98 16.51 1.54
N SER A 354 25.02 15.75 1.88
CA SER A 354 25.83 15.04 0.89
C SER A 354 25.02 14.00 0.12
N ALA A 355 24.12 13.28 0.80
CA ALA A 355 23.23 12.30 0.19
C ALA A 355 21.93 12.91 -0.36
N ASP A 356 21.66 14.21 -0.16
CA ASP A 356 20.44 14.88 -0.62
C ASP A 356 20.46 15.24 -2.11
N ILE A 357 20.55 14.21 -2.97
CA ILE A 357 20.58 14.33 -4.43
C ILE A 357 19.35 15.06 -4.96
N LEU A 358 18.16 14.72 -4.47
CA LEU A 358 16.91 15.31 -4.94
C LEU A 358 16.80 16.78 -4.55
N GLY A 359 17.27 17.17 -3.36
CA GLY A 359 17.36 18.56 -2.94
C GLY A 359 18.37 19.34 -3.79
N LYS A 360 19.53 18.76 -4.08
CA LYS A 360 20.54 19.36 -4.97
C LYS A 360 19.99 19.57 -6.39
N LEU A 361 19.36 18.55 -6.98
CA LEU A 361 18.73 18.65 -8.31
C LEU A 361 17.60 19.70 -8.34
N LYS A 362 16.79 19.79 -7.29
CA LYS A 362 15.76 20.82 -7.17
C LYS A 362 16.37 22.23 -7.16
N SER A 363 17.46 22.43 -6.42
CA SER A 363 18.19 23.70 -6.39
C SER A 363 18.84 24.02 -7.73
N MET A 364 19.48 23.05 -8.38
CA MET A 364 20.05 23.22 -9.71
C MET A 364 18.99 23.57 -10.75
N MET A 365 17.84 22.90 -10.74
CA MET A 365 16.71 23.22 -11.62
C MET A 365 16.29 24.69 -11.51
N ILE A 366 16.24 25.25 -10.29
CA ILE A 366 15.87 26.65 -10.07
C ILE A 366 16.93 27.59 -10.65
N LEU A 367 18.21 27.29 -10.45
CA LEU A 367 19.32 28.11 -10.96
C LEU A 367 19.44 28.05 -12.47
N LEU A 368 19.35 26.85 -13.04
CA LEU A 368 19.42 26.64 -14.49
C LEU A 368 18.23 27.31 -15.20
N LYS A 369 17.01 27.25 -14.65
CA LYS A 369 15.86 28.01 -15.17
C LYS A 369 16.13 29.52 -15.21
N LYS A 370 16.83 30.06 -14.22
CA LYS A 370 17.21 31.47 -14.19
C LYS A 370 18.29 31.76 -15.24
N SER A 371 19.39 31.01 -15.23
CA SER A 371 20.53 31.22 -16.14
C SER A 371 20.18 31.04 -17.61
N THR A 372 19.35 30.05 -17.95
CA THR A 372 18.88 29.81 -19.33
C THR A 372 17.89 30.86 -19.81
N ARG A 373 17.22 31.57 -18.91
CA ARG A 373 16.34 32.71 -19.24
C ARG A 373 17.13 34.02 -19.43
N GLU A 374 18.23 34.17 -18.70
CA GLU A 374 19.07 35.38 -18.72
C GLU A 374 20.16 35.31 -19.80
N SER A 375 20.45 34.13 -20.34
CA SER A 375 21.49 33.92 -21.34
C SER A 375 20.92 33.59 -22.71
N ASP A 376 21.39 34.29 -23.74
CA ASP A 376 21.08 34.00 -25.15
C ASP A 376 21.97 32.89 -25.74
N SER A 377 22.84 32.28 -24.93
CA SER A 377 23.82 31.27 -25.38
C SER A 377 23.21 29.91 -25.72
N ILE A 378 22.02 29.61 -25.18
CA ILE A 378 21.29 28.38 -25.45
C ILE A 378 19.95 28.70 -26.08
N GLY A 379 19.64 28.06 -27.21
CA GLY A 379 18.36 28.25 -27.89
C GLY A 379 17.17 27.83 -27.01
N VAL A 380 16.04 28.52 -27.12
CA VAL A 380 14.86 28.31 -26.26
C VAL A 380 14.38 26.85 -26.27
N THR A 381 14.35 26.20 -27.44
CA THR A 381 13.91 24.79 -27.54
C THR A 381 14.90 23.84 -26.85
N CYS A 382 16.21 24.03 -27.07
CA CYS A 382 17.26 23.32 -26.34
C CYS A 382 17.16 23.54 -24.82
N SER A 383 16.87 24.76 -24.36
CA SER A 383 16.68 25.05 -22.94
C SER A 383 15.50 24.29 -22.34
N LEU A 384 14.37 24.21 -23.05
CA LEU A 384 13.21 23.45 -22.60
C LEU A 384 13.51 21.95 -22.53
N ALA A 385 14.10 21.38 -23.58
CA ALA A 385 14.50 19.97 -23.64
C ALA A 385 15.53 19.62 -22.54
N ALA A 386 16.50 20.51 -22.29
CA ALA A 386 17.47 20.36 -21.22
C ALA A 386 16.80 20.36 -19.83
N LEU A 387 15.87 21.27 -19.57
CA LEU A 387 15.13 21.30 -18.29
C LEU A 387 14.20 20.09 -18.13
N GLU A 388 13.61 19.58 -19.21
CA GLU A 388 12.83 18.35 -19.21
C GLU A 388 13.70 17.13 -18.90
N SER A 389 14.92 17.07 -19.43
CA SER A 389 15.85 15.97 -19.12
C SER A 389 16.18 15.85 -17.63
N ILE A 390 16.31 16.98 -16.91
CA ILE A 390 16.47 16.96 -15.44
C ILE A 390 15.22 16.37 -14.76
N THR A 391 14.03 16.68 -15.27
CA THR A 391 12.78 16.15 -14.71
C THR A 391 12.71 14.65 -14.89
N THR A 392 13.10 14.14 -16.06
CA THR A 392 13.20 12.70 -16.35
C THR A 392 14.23 12.03 -15.44
N THR A 393 15.45 12.57 -15.37
CA THR A 393 16.50 12.07 -14.47
C THR A 393 16.01 12.03 -13.01
N ARG A 394 15.29 13.06 -12.55
CA ARG A 394 14.72 13.07 -11.20
C ARG A 394 13.71 11.93 -10.98
N GLU A 395 12.82 11.67 -11.93
CA GLU A 395 11.85 10.58 -11.81
C GLU A 395 12.52 9.20 -11.85
N ASP A 396 13.58 9.03 -12.66
CA ASP A 396 14.39 7.81 -12.70
C ASP A 396 15.08 7.55 -11.35
N ILE A 397 15.68 8.59 -10.76
CA ILE A 397 16.29 8.51 -9.43
C ILE A 397 15.23 8.11 -8.39
N ILE A 398 14.06 8.76 -8.40
CA ILE A 398 12.95 8.44 -7.49
C ILE A 398 12.51 6.97 -7.64
N ALA A 399 12.43 6.46 -8.86
CA ALA A 399 12.07 5.06 -9.12
C ALA A 399 13.14 4.08 -8.60
N GLY A 400 14.42 4.43 -8.75
CA GLY A 400 15.57 3.61 -8.32
C GLY A 400 16.00 3.77 -6.86
N LEU A 401 15.39 4.67 -6.08
CA LEU A 401 15.84 4.98 -4.72
C LEU A 401 16.04 3.73 -3.83
N MET A 402 15.14 2.76 -3.93
CA MET A 402 15.16 1.55 -3.10
C MET A 402 16.35 0.62 -3.40
N GLU A 403 17.01 0.79 -4.54
CA GLU A 403 18.19 -0.01 -4.92
C GLU A 403 19.41 0.39 -4.08
N HIS A 404 19.51 1.66 -3.67
CA HIS A 404 20.56 2.11 -2.75
C HIS A 404 20.41 1.53 -1.33
N PHE A 405 19.22 1.06 -0.97
CA PHE A 405 18.91 0.46 0.33
C PHE A 405 18.85 -1.07 0.25
N GLN A 406 19.57 -1.69 -0.69
CA GLN A 406 19.74 -3.14 -0.73
C GLN A 406 21.23 -3.43 -0.55
N GLY A 407 21.59 -4.16 0.50
CA GLY A 407 22.97 -4.61 0.71
C GLY A 407 23.40 -5.48 -0.48
N TYR A 408 24.61 -5.25 -0.98
CA TYR A 408 25.26 -6.08 -1.99
C TYR A 408 25.59 -7.47 -1.45
#